data_AF-A0A933SWS9-F1
#
_entry.id   AF-A0A933SWS9-F1
#
_cell.length_a   1.000
_cell.length_b   1.000
_cell.length_c   1.000
_cell.angle_alpha   90.00
_cell.angle_beta   90.00
_cell.angle_gamma   90.00
#
_symmetry.space_group_name_H-M   'P 1'
#
loop_
_entity.id
_entity.type
_entity.pdbx_description
1 polymer ?
#
loop_
_entity_poly.entity_id
_entity_poly.type
_entity_poly.pdbx_seq_one_letter_code
_entity_poly.pdbx_strand_id
1 'polypeptide(L)' 'MEMDLKTLAAALAIGLTAFATAWAQGKIGSAAVGAIVEKKELLGPMIVLVAIPETIVILGFVIAYLIIK' A
#
# COMPACT_ATOMS: atom_id res chain seq x y z
N MET A 1 11.82 28.15 0.58
CA MET A 1 11.59 27.71 1.97
C MET A 1 10.21 27.06 2.16
N GLU A 2 9.08 27.74 1.93
CA GLU A 2 7.75 27.09 2.08
C GLU A 2 7.53 25.95 1.08
N MET A 3 8.02 26.09 -0.15
CA MET A 3 7.95 25.05 -1.18
C MET A 3 8.75 23.80 -0.78
N ASP A 4 9.92 23.98 -0.15
CA ASP A 4 10.81 22.87 0.24
C ASP A 4 10.19 21.99 1.33
N LEU A 5 9.50 22.61 2.30
CA LEU A 5 8.81 21.88 3.37
C LEU A 5 7.60 21.10 2.85
N LYS A 6 6.81 21.70 1.94
CA LYS A 6 5.65 21.03 1.32
C LYS A 6 6.08 19.79 0.54
N THR A 7 7.14 19.90 -0.26
CA THR A 7 7.64 18.77 -1.05
C THR A 7 8.17 17.65 -0.15
N LEU A 8 8.89 18.00 0.93
CA LEU A 8 9.35 17.01 1.91
C LEU A 8 8.16 16.32 2.61
N ALA A 9 7.16 17.07 3.05
CA ALA A 9 5.96 16.52 3.68
C ALA A 9 5.19 15.58 2.73
N ALA A 10 5.03 15.96 1.46
CA ALA A 10 4.40 15.12 0.45
C ALA A 10 5.20 13.84 0.17
N ALA A 11 6.53 13.94 0.07
CA ALA A 11 7.41 12.79 -0.12
C ALA A 11 7.35 11.80 1.05
N LEU A 12 7.31 12.31 2.29
CA LEU A 12 7.14 11.47 3.48
C LEU A 12 5.75 10.82 3.53
N ALA A 13 4.69 11.57 3.20
CA ALA A 13 3.32 11.05 3.20
C ALA A 13 3.15 9.84 2.28
N ILE A 14 3.64 9.92 1.03
CA ILE A 14 3.56 8.80 0.08
C ILE A 14 4.62 7.73 0.34
N GLY A 15 5.83 8.12 0.75
CA GLY A 15 6.95 7.19 0.95
C GLY A 15 6.70 6.23 2.12
N LEU A 16 6.20 6.75 3.25
CA LEU A 16 5.91 5.93 4.43
C LEU A 16 4.73 4.99 4.21
N THR A 17 3.68 5.45 3.54
CA THR A 17 2.52 4.59 3.22
C THR A 17 2.86 3.53 2.18
N ALA A 18 3.66 3.87 1.16
CA ALA A 18 4.15 2.90 0.18
C ALA A 18 4.98 1.79 0.85
N PHE A 19 5.87 2.16 1.78
CA PHE A 19 6.64 1.18 2.55
C PHE A 19 5.74 0.29 3.40
N ALA A 20 4.75 0.87 4.10
CA ALA A 20 3.79 0.12 4.91
C ALA A 20 2.94 -0.84 4.07
N THR A 21 2.44 -0.41 2.91
CA THR A 21 1.71 -1.24 1.94
C THR A 21 2.58 -2.40 1.46
N ALA A 22 3.80 -2.14 1.02
CA ALA A 22 4.71 -3.17 0.53
C ALA A 22 5.03 -4.22 1.61
N TRP A 23 5.25 -3.78 2.85
CA TRP A 23 5.49 -4.69 3.97
C TRP A 23 4.28 -5.57 4.28
N ALA A 24 3.08 -5.00 4.30
CA ALA A 24 1.84 -5.73 4.52
C ALA A 24 1.57 -6.73 3.39
N GLN A 25 1.67 -6.30 2.12
CA GLN A 25 1.45 -7.16 0.96
C GLN A 25 2.49 -8.27 0.83
N GLY A 26 3.75 -8.03 1.20
CA GLY A 26 4.76 -9.11 1.22
C GLY A 26 4.38 -10.26 2.16
N LYS A 27 3.81 -9.93 3.33
CA LYS A 27 3.32 -10.93 4.28
C LYS A 27 2.02 -11.60 3.83
N ILE A 28 1.04 -10.81 3.39
CA ILE A 28 -0.25 -11.36 2.95
C ILE A 28 -0.08 -12.19 1.69
N GLY A 29 0.70 -11.72 0.71
CA GLY A 29 0.96 -12.41 -0.54
C GLY A 29 1.67 -13.75 -0.36
N SER A 30 2.68 -13.81 0.51
CA SER A 30 3.37 -15.08 0.80
C SER A 30 2.45 -16.12 1.46
N ALA A 31 1.62 -15.70 2.43
CA ALA A 31 0.62 -16.56 3.03
C ALA A 31 -0.49 -16.97 2.02
N ALA A 32 -0.94 -16.04 1.19
CA ALA A 32 -1.95 -16.25 0.18
C ALA A 32 -1.55 -17.31 -0.84
N VAL A 33 -0.31 -17.25 -1.36
CA VAL A 33 0.20 -18.25 -2.31
C VAL A 33 0.21 -19.64 -1.68
N GLY A 34 0.63 -19.78 -0.42
CA GLY A 34 0.58 -21.04 0.30
C GLY A 34 -0.85 -21.61 0.39
N ALA A 35 -1.81 -20.77 0.77
CA ALA A 35 -3.21 -21.17 0.87
C ALA A 35 -3.83 -21.55 -0.49
N ILE A 36 -3.48 -20.85 -1.57
CA ILE A 36 -3.98 -21.13 -2.93
C ILE A 36 -3.45 -22.49 -3.44
N VAL A 37 -2.22 -22.85 -3.09
CA VAL A 37 -1.65 -24.16 -3.44
C VAL A 37 -2.43 -25.30 -2.77
N GLU A 38 -2.82 -25.14 -1.51
CA GLU A 38 -3.66 -26.13 -0.82
C GLU A 38 -5.09 -26.17 -1.36
N LYS A 39 -5.68 -25.01 -1.63
CA LYS A 39 -7.07 -24.87 -2.09
C LYS A 39 -7.19 -23.80 -3.17
N LYS A 40 -7.27 -24.23 -4.44
CA LYS A 40 -7.34 -23.33 -5.60
C LYS A 40 -8.54 -22.38 -5.59
N GLU A 41 -9.66 -22.79 -4.98
CA GLU A 41 -10.86 -21.96 -4.81
C GLU A 41 -10.63 -20.70 -3.97
N LEU A 42 -9.52 -20.63 -3.21
CA LEU A 42 -9.14 -19.45 -2.42
C LEU A 42 -8.52 -18.32 -3.25
N LEU A 43 -8.25 -18.51 -4.55
CA LEU A 43 -7.63 -17.48 -5.39
C LEU A 43 -8.35 -16.13 -5.32
N GLY A 44 -9.68 -16.12 -5.52
CA GLY A 44 -10.48 -14.90 -5.49
C GLY A 44 -10.41 -14.17 -4.15
N PRO A 45 -10.76 -14.85 -3.02
CA PRO A 45 -10.65 -14.26 -1.69
C PRO A 45 -9.24 -13.76 -1.34
N MET A 46 -8.20 -14.48 -1.74
CA MET A 46 -6.80 -14.11 -1.46
C MET A 46 -6.37 -12.86 -2.23
N ILE A 47 -6.81 -12.70 -3.49
CA ILE A 47 -6.57 -11.46 -4.25
C ILE A 47 -7.19 -10.26 -3.52
N VAL A 48 -8.41 -10.40 -3.01
CA VAL A 48 -9.07 -9.34 -2.23
C VAL A 48 -8.26 -9.01 -0.97
N LEU A 49 -7.78 -10.01 -0.23
CA LEU A 49 -6.96 -9.80 0.96
C LEU A 49 -5.64 -9.06 0.65
N VAL A 50 -4.98 -9.39 -0.46
CA VAL A 50 -3.76 -8.69 -0.91
C VAL A 50 -4.06 -7.24 -1.35
N ALA A 51 -5.28 -6.96 -1.83
CA ALA A 51 -5.69 -5.63 -2.23
C ALA A 51 -6.05 -4.71 -1.06
N ILE A 52 -6.42 -5.23 0.12
CA ILE A 52 -6.79 -4.40 1.28
C ILE A 52 -5.67 -3.42 1.69
N PRO A 53 -4.39 -3.83 1.85
CA PRO A 53 -3.31 -2.90 2.18
C PRO A 53 -2.96 -1.90 1.07
N GLU A 54 -3.40 -2.11 -0.17
CA GLU A 54 -3.21 -1.16 -1.27
C GLU A 54 -3.89 0.19 -0.94
N THR A 55 -4.98 0.16 -0.16
CA THR A 55 -5.68 1.37 0.29
C THR A 55 -4.78 2.32 1.07
N ILE A 56 -3.77 1.82 1.78
CA ILE A 56 -2.85 2.63 2.58
C ILE A 56 -2.02 3.55 1.67
N VAL A 57 -1.42 3.02 0.60
CA VAL A 57 -0.63 3.82 -0.34
C VAL A 57 -1.52 4.74 -1.18
N ILE A 58 -2.73 4.30 -1.56
CA ILE A 58 -3.69 5.16 -2.28
C ILE A 58 -4.04 6.39 -1.44
N LEU A 59 -4.33 6.21 -0.15
CA LEU A 59 -4.61 7.33 0.75
C LEU A 59 -3.38 8.23 0.92
N GLY A 60 -2.18 7.66 1.08
CA GLY A 60 -0.94 8.46 1.14
C GLY A 60 -0.67 9.27 -0.13
N PHE A 61 -0.96 8.71 -1.31
CA PHE A 61 -0.89 9.42 -2.58
C PHE A 61 -1.88 10.59 -2.63
N VAL A 62 -3.14 10.39 -2.23
CA VAL A 62 -4.15 11.46 -2.17
C VAL A 62 -3.68 12.58 -1.25
N ILE A 63 -3.16 12.26 -0.07
CA ILE A 63 -2.64 13.26 0.87
C ILE A 63 -1.42 14.00 0.28
N ALA A 64 -0.47 13.30 -0.34
CA ALA A 64 0.68 13.93 -0.98
C ALA A 64 0.24 14.90 -2.10
N TYR A 65 -0.75 14.53 -2.90
CA TYR A 65 -1.34 15.42 -3.92
C TYR A 65 -1.97 16.66 -3.29
N LEU A 66 -2.72 16.51 -2.19
CA LEU A 66 -3.33 17.63 -1.46
C LEU A 66 -2.32 18.56 -0.81
N ILE A 67 -1.14 18.08 -0.43
CA ILE A 67 -0.05 18.90 0.15
C ILE A 67 0.64 19.76 -0.92
N ILE A 68 0.81 19.20 -2.12
CA ILE A 68 1.51 19.88 -3.23
C ILE A 68 0.62 20.93 -3.91
N LYS A 69 -0.69 20.66 -4.00
CA LYS A 69 -1.68 21.56 -4.58
C LYS A 69 -1.85 22.85 -3.77
#